data_AF-M5FB87-F1
#
_entry.id   AF-M5FB87-F1
#
_cell.length_a   1.000
_cell.length_b   1.000
_cell.length_c   1.000
_cell.angle_alpha   90.00
_cell.angle_beta   90.00
_cell.angle_gamma   90.00
#
_symmetry.space_group_name_H-M   'P 1'
#
loop_
_entity.id
_entity.type
_entity.pdbx_description
1 polymer ?
#
loop_
_entity_poly.entity_id
_entity_poly.type
_entity_poly.pdbx_seq_one_letter_code
_entity_poly.pdbx_strand_id
1 'polypeptide(L)'
;MSLRFALFAAIFSLFVTHAAHAEGPILLVDDPAILAALDAKGFGFAGIFGVDGKGDLKTLHDKAPAYRQIVETVASDVATLRAEMKAGGRPLYEVTDGNVGRIMDMRWLKTDAARFRLVGVANRLDRRDFVEMKGDRSCGEVRFIYRLAYSFRKNGKALASRLPFNFNAVYSAATDADGGCVGVAGCWTPQLDESVDAGWLIGGPLERAGLTFKQLELNAQVVRFPSGQETEFGGQAAYLMRIFAIDGAAVNEKPLENTPDTARLAEDVALKTRLADYIGANVAAVDLGVYEIPDEFLAKKVVSWSTFGSKAGQSSIHAAVPARGFCRARLFGLEAGAHA
;
A
#
# COMPACT_ATOMS: atom_id res chain seq x y z
N MET A 1 -75.79 7.20 25.98
CA MET A 1 -75.97 8.47 25.27
C MET A 1 -74.62 9.18 25.29
N SER A 2 -73.85 9.14 24.19
CA SER A 2 -73.83 10.20 23.16
C SER A 2 -73.35 11.53 23.79
N LEU A 3 -72.23 12.17 23.44
CA LEU A 3 -71.69 12.40 22.11
C LEU A 3 -70.25 12.97 22.22
N ARG A 4 -69.32 12.39 21.46
CA ARG A 4 -68.25 13.00 20.64
C ARG A 4 -67.66 14.36 21.06
N PHE A 5 -66.32 14.42 21.20
CA PHE A 5 -65.44 15.22 20.32
C PHE A 5 -63.98 14.79 20.58
N ALA A 6 -63.41 14.03 19.65
CA ALA A 6 -61.98 13.72 19.60
C ALA A 6 -61.30 14.71 18.65
N LEU A 7 -60.37 15.51 19.16
CA LEU A 7 -59.47 16.34 18.34
C LEU A 7 -58.16 15.56 18.18
N PHE A 8 -58.01 14.81 17.08
CA PHE A 8 -56.73 14.25 16.69
C PHE A 8 -55.96 15.30 15.89
N ALA A 9 -54.95 15.91 16.51
CA ALA A 9 -53.94 16.66 15.78
C ALA A 9 -52.96 15.66 15.14
N ALA A 10 -53.11 15.41 13.85
CA ALA A 10 -52.14 14.66 13.07
C ALA A 10 -50.93 15.56 12.79
N ILE A 11 -49.85 15.37 13.54
CA ILE A 11 -48.54 15.94 13.18
C ILE A 11 -47.99 15.09 12.04
N PHE A 12 -48.13 15.58 10.81
CA PHE A 12 -47.37 15.08 9.67
C PHE A 12 -45.91 15.48 9.87
N SER A 13 -45.09 14.55 10.36
CA SER A 13 -43.65 14.65 10.22
C SER A 13 -43.31 14.51 8.74
N LEU A 14 -43.22 15.64 8.05
CA LEU A 14 -42.54 15.74 6.77
C LEU A 14 -41.09 15.31 7.00
N PHE A 15 -40.78 14.05 6.71
CA PHE A 15 -39.42 13.65 6.40
C PHE A 15 -39.06 14.39 5.11
N VAL A 16 -38.46 15.57 5.27
CA VAL A 16 -37.66 16.18 4.21
C VAL A 16 -36.51 15.21 4.01
N THR A 17 -36.66 14.33 3.03
CA THR A 17 -35.55 13.65 2.38
C THR A 17 -34.59 14.75 1.98
N HIS A 18 -33.52 14.92 2.75
CA HIS A 18 -32.37 15.65 2.26
C HIS A 18 -31.96 14.88 1.01
N ALA A 19 -32.17 15.48 -0.16
CA ALA A 19 -31.47 15.06 -1.35
C ALA A 19 -29.99 15.23 -1.00
N ALA A 20 -29.37 14.14 -0.58
CA ALA A 20 -27.94 14.10 -0.31
C ALA A 20 -27.29 14.47 -1.65
N HIS A 21 -26.46 15.49 -1.58
CA HIS A 21 -25.73 16.04 -2.71
C HIS A 21 -24.98 14.94 -3.46
N ALA A 22 -24.68 15.18 -4.74
CA ALA A 22 -23.64 14.43 -5.44
C ALA A 22 -22.36 14.49 -4.59
N GLU A 23 -22.09 13.43 -3.84
CA GLU A 23 -20.83 13.26 -3.14
C GLU A 23 -19.76 13.16 -4.21
N GLY A 24 -18.68 13.92 -4.06
CA GLY A 24 -17.63 14.02 -5.07
C GLY A 24 -17.00 12.67 -5.43
N PRO A 25 -15.98 12.67 -6.31
CA PRO A 25 -15.37 11.43 -6.77
C PRO A 25 -14.91 10.55 -5.61
N ILE A 26 -15.24 9.26 -5.68
CA ILE A 26 -14.83 8.27 -4.69
C ILE A 26 -13.32 8.03 -4.83
N LEU A 27 -12.59 8.39 -3.77
CA LEU A 27 -11.12 8.23 -3.72
C LEU A 27 -10.71 6.93 -3.02
N LEU A 28 -11.51 6.45 -2.07
CA LEU A 28 -11.24 5.27 -1.26
C LEU A 28 -12.54 4.53 -0.95
N VAL A 29 -12.52 3.22 -1.17
CA VAL A 29 -13.54 2.28 -0.68
C VAL A 29 -12.91 1.43 0.41
N ASP A 30 -13.39 1.56 1.64
CA ASP A 30 -12.89 0.82 2.81
C ASP A 30 -13.99 0.09 3.62
N ASP A 31 -15.25 0.14 3.15
CA ASP A 31 -16.38 -0.58 3.76
C ASP A 31 -16.13 -2.11 3.72
N PRO A 32 -16.07 -2.80 4.88
CA PRO A 32 -15.75 -4.22 4.93
C PRO A 32 -16.76 -5.14 4.23
N ALA A 33 -18.04 -4.76 4.14
CA ALA A 33 -19.07 -5.55 3.49
C ALA A 33 -18.97 -5.44 1.97
N ILE A 34 -18.74 -4.23 1.44
CA ILE A 34 -18.47 -4.00 0.01
C ILE A 34 -17.21 -4.76 -0.40
N LEU A 35 -16.12 -4.62 0.35
CA LEU A 35 -14.85 -5.27 0.03
C LEU A 35 -14.95 -6.80 0.10
N ALA A 36 -15.72 -7.35 1.02
CA ALA A 36 -15.98 -8.79 1.06
C ALA A 36 -16.81 -9.26 -0.14
N ALA A 37 -17.77 -8.46 -0.60
CA ALA A 37 -18.53 -8.75 -1.81
C ALA A 37 -17.67 -8.67 -3.08
N LEU A 38 -16.74 -7.71 -3.17
CA LEU A 38 -15.76 -7.62 -4.25
C LEU A 38 -14.80 -8.83 -4.25
N ASP A 39 -14.24 -9.18 -3.09
CA ASP A 39 -13.38 -10.36 -2.89
C ASP A 39 -14.08 -11.62 -3.44
N ALA A 40 -15.36 -11.83 -3.07
CA ALA A 40 -16.19 -12.94 -3.55
C ALA A 40 -16.51 -12.90 -5.06
N LYS A 41 -16.46 -11.73 -5.69
CA LYS A 41 -16.69 -11.53 -7.14
C LYS A 41 -15.39 -11.52 -7.96
N GLY A 42 -14.31 -12.06 -7.40
CA GLY A 42 -13.05 -12.29 -8.11
C GLY A 42 -12.06 -11.12 -8.06
N PHE A 43 -12.25 -10.18 -7.13
CA PHE A 43 -11.23 -9.17 -6.76
C PHE A 43 -10.41 -9.63 -5.54
N GLY A 44 -10.44 -10.93 -5.25
CA GLY A 44 -9.60 -11.54 -4.22
C GLY A 44 -8.14 -11.65 -4.66
N PHE A 45 -7.24 -11.70 -3.69
CA PHE A 45 -5.78 -11.73 -3.94
C PHE A 45 -5.33 -12.89 -4.85
N ALA A 46 -5.98 -14.06 -4.74
CA ALA A 46 -5.67 -15.21 -5.58
C ALA A 46 -5.97 -14.96 -7.08
N GLY A 47 -6.92 -14.06 -7.38
CA GLY A 47 -7.26 -13.66 -8.74
C GLY A 47 -6.12 -12.97 -9.48
N ILE A 48 -5.21 -12.31 -8.78
CA ILE A 48 -3.98 -11.72 -9.36
C ILE A 48 -3.13 -12.80 -10.04
N PHE A 49 -3.18 -14.02 -9.52
CA PHE A 49 -2.40 -15.15 -10.00
C PHE A 49 -3.22 -16.13 -10.85
N GLY A 50 -4.46 -15.79 -11.19
CA GLY A 50 -5.36 -16.67 -11.94
C GLY A 50 -5.72 -17.98 -11.21
N VAL A 51 -5.70 -17.97 -9.88
CA VAL A 51 -6.03 -19.16 -9.07
C VAL A 51 -7.43 -19.03 -8.46
N ASP A 52 -8.30 -19.96 -8.83
CA ASP A 52 -9.62 -20.11 -8.22
C ASP A 52 -9.57 -20.99 -6.95
N GLY A 53 -10.54 -20.79 -6.06
CA GLY A 53 -10.77 -21.65 -4.89
C GLY A 53 -11.06 -20.89 -3.60
N LYS A 54 -10.70 -21.48 -2.46
CA LYS A 54 -10.97 -20.94 -1.12
C LYS A 54 -10.17 -19.68 -0.77
N GLY A 55 -9.21 -19.29 -1.63
CA GLY A 55 -8.34 -18.13 -1.43
C GLY A 55 -7.34 -18.28 -0.27
N ASP A 56 -7.15 -19.50 0.25
CA ASP A 56 -6.16 -19.77 1.29
C ASP A 56 -4.73 -19.80 0.74
N LEU A 57 -3.75 -19.44 1.57
CA LEU A 57 -2.37 -19.25 1.12
C LEU A 57 -1.64 -20.57 0.84
N LYS A 58 -2.08 -21.69 1.40
CA LYS A 58 -1.56 -23.01 1.02
C LYS A 58 -1.93 -23.33 -0.42
N THR A 59 -3.21 -23.24 -0.78
CA THR A 59 -3.69 -23.46 -2.14
C THR A 59 -2.99 -22.52 -3.13
N LEU A 60 -2.85 -21.24 -2.77
CA LEU A 60 -2.17 -20.26 -3.63
C LEU A 60 -0.69 -20.60 -3.80
N HIS A 61 0.03 -20.92 -2.72
CA HIS A 61 1.43 -21.34 -2.76
C HIS A 61 1.64 -22.61 -3.60
N ASP A 62 0.73 -23.57 -3.49
CA ASP A 62 0.84 -24.82 -4.23
C ASP A 62 0.56 -24.65 -5.72
N LYS A 63 -0.41 -23.80 -6.10
CA LYS A 63 -0.90 -23.66 -7.47
C LYS A 63 -0.28 -22.51 -8.29
N ALA A 64 0.17 -21.43 -7.67
CA ALA A 64 0.71 -20.26 -8.37
C ALA A 64 2.24 -20.18 -8.24
N PRO A 65 3.01 -20.51 -9.30
CA PRO A 65 4.47 -20.40 -9.29
C PRO A 65 4.97 -18.99 -8.94
N ALA A 66 4.32 -17.95 -9.49
CA ALA A 66 4.70 -16.57 -9.21
C ALA A 66 4.53 -16.20 -7.72
N TYR A 67 3.42 -16.61 -7.10
CA TYR A 67 3.23 -16.38 -5.65
C TYR A 67 4.29 -17.13 -4.83
N ARG A 68 4.59 -18.38 -5.20
CA ARG A 68 5.65 -19.17 -4.54
C ARG A 68 7.00 -18.47 -4.60
N GLN A 69 7.38 -17.96 -5.77
CA GLN A 69 8.63 -17.21 -5.98
C GLN A 69 8.66 -15.95 -5.11
N ILE A 70 7.56 -15.17 -5.05
CA ILE A 70 7.46 -13.99 -4.16
C ILE A 70 7.66 -14.39 -2.70
N VAL A 71 7.00 -15.45 -2.23
CA VAL A 71 7.12 -15.93 -0.85
C VAL A 71 8.55 -16.38 -0.55
N GLU A 72 9.23 -17.03 -1.49
CA GLU A 72 10.64 -17.44 -1.35
C GLU A 72 11.58 -16.25 -1.27
N THR A 73 11.42 -15.24 -2.13
CA THR A 73 12.18 -13.99 -2.07
C THR A 73 12.01 -13.30 -0.73
N VAL A 74 10.77 -13.11 -0.28
CA VAL A 74 10.47 -12.46 1.01
C VAL A 74 11.04 -13.28 2.17
N ALA A 75 10.93 -14.60 2.14
CA ALA A 75 11.47 -15.46 3.19
C ALA A 75 13.01 -15.36 3.27
N SER A 76 13.67 -15.25 2.11
CA SER A 76 15.12 -15.01 2.06
C SER A 76 15.49 -13.67 2.71
N ASP A 77 14.75 -12.58 2.42
CA ASP A 77 15.03 -11.28 3.04
C ASP A 77 14.81 -11.27 4.55
N VAL A 78 13.73 -11.90 5.00
CA VAL A 78 13.43 -12.03 6.44
C VAL A 78 14.52 -12.85 7.14
N ALA A 79 15.03 -13.92 6.50
CA ALA A 79 16.13 -14.71 7.03
C ALA A 79 17.45 -13.90 7.09
N THR A 80 17.76 -13.13 6.04
CA THR A 80 18.94 -12.24 6.03
C THR A 80 18.84 -11.19 7.14
N LEU A 81 17.71 -10.49 7.26
CA LEU A 81 17.50 -9.51 8.32
C LEU A 81 17.64 -10.16 9.72
N ARG A 82 17.13 -11.37 9.91
CA ARG A 82 17.31 -12.12 11.17
C ARG A 82 18.77 -12.38 11.48
N ALA A 83 19.55 -12.78 10.49
CA ALA A 83 20.97 -13.06 10.64
C ALA A 83 21.77 -11.79 10.96
N GLU A 84 21.50 -10.69 10.25
CA GLU A 84 22.11 -9.37 10.49
C GLU A 84 21.80 -8.87 11.91
N MET A 85 20.54 -8.95 12.33
CA MET A 85 20.11 -8.53 13.67
C MET A 85 20.76 -9.38 14.76
N LYS A 86 20.90 -10.70 14.55
CA LYS A 86 21.64 -11.59 15.44
C LYS A 86 23.12 -11.21 15.52
N ALA A 87 23.76 -10.94 14.38
CA ALA A 87 25.16 -10.51 14.32
C ALA A 87 25.38 -9.16 15.03
N GLY A 88 24.39 -8.26 14.96
CA GLY A 88 24.34 -7.01 15.71
C GLY A 88 23.90 -7.14 17.18
N GLY A 89 23.84 -8.35 17.75
CA GLY A 89 23.53 -8.59 19.16
C GLY A 89 22.03 -8.47 19.54
N ARG A 90 21.13 -8.39 18.56
CA ARG A 90 19.67 -8.25 18.74
C ARG A 90 18.93 -9.47 18.17
N PRO A 91 18.97 -10.64 18.84
CA PRO A 91 18.32 -11.85 18.31
C PRO A 91 16.80 -11.68 18.22
N LEU A 92 16.21 -12.27 17.18
CA LEU A 92 14.78 -12.22 16.90
C LEU A 92 14.15 -13.63 16.94
N TYR A 93 12.91 -13.68 17.42
CA TYR A 93 12.16 -14.91 17.66
C TYR A 93 10.80 -14.91 16.95
N GLU A 94 10.36 -16.06 16.46
CA GLU A 94 9.06 -16.20 15.76
C GLU A 94 7.90 -16.40 16.74
N VAL A 95 8.12 -17.20 17.79
CA VAL A 95 7.09 -17.57 18.78
C VAL A 95 7.66 -17.36 20.18
N THR A 96 7.06 -16.46 20.94
CA THR A 96 7.45 -16.15 22.33
C THR A 96 6.40 -15.27 23.00
N ASP A 97 6.16 -15.53 24.28
CA ASP A 97 5.34 -14.69 25.15
C ASP A 97 6.18 -13.62 25.88
N GLY A 98 7.51 -13.62 25.68
CA GLY A 98 8.43 -12.69 26.31
C GLY A 98 8.49 -11.30 25.66
N ASN A 99 9.08 -10.35 26.40
CA ASN A 99 9.47 -9.01 25.92
C ASN A 99 10.77 -9.08 25.12
N VAL A 100 10.70 -9.70 23.95
CA VAL A 100 11.83 -9.84 23.02
C VAL A 100 11.43 -9.41 21.62
N GLY A 101 12.43 -9.11 20.79
CA GLY A 101 12.24 -8.81 19.38
C GLY A 101 11.62 -9.99 18.65
N ARG A 102 10.54 -9.72 17.94
CA ARG A 102 9.79 -10.72 17.16
C ARG A 102 10.00 -10.51 15.68
N ILE A 103 10.13 -11.60 14.94
CA ILE A 103 10.18 -11.60 13.48
C ILE A 103 8.99 -12.35 12.91
N MET A 104 8.52 -11.94 11.73
CA MET A 104 7.43 -12.57 11.02
C MET A 104 7.75 -14.05 10.73
N ASP A 105 6.83 -14.93 11.12
CA ASP A 105 6.89 -16.34 10.76
C ASP A 105 6.39 -16.53 9.33
N MET A 106 7.30 -16.90 8.43
CA MET A 106 7.01 -17.04 7.00
C MET A 106 6.05 -18.20 6.68
N ARG A 107 5.79 -19.12 7.62
CA ARG A 107 4.79 -20.19 7.46
C ARG A 107 3.37 -19.63 7.32
N TRP A 108 3.10 -18.42 7.82
CA TRP A 108 1.82 -17.75 7.60
C TRP A 108 1.52 -17.50 6.12
N LEU A 109 2.53 -17.42 5.25
CA LEU A 109 2.34 -17.25 3.81
C LEU A 109 2.15 -18.58 3.06
N LYS A 110 2.08 -19.71 3.78
CA LYS A 110 2.01 -21.06 3.20
C LYS A 110 0.95 -21.96 3.86
N THR A 111 0.09 -21.39 4.69
CA THR A 111 -0.91 -22.12 5.48
C THR A 111 -2.32 -21.94 4.91
N ASP A 112 -3.16 -22.96 5.11
CA ASP A 112 -4.58 -22.97 4.79
C ASP A 112 -5.42 -22.17 5.80
N ALA A 113 -4.84 -21.84 6.97
CA ALA A 113 -5.47 -21.04 8.01
C ALA A 113 -5.43 -19.52 7.74
N ALA A 114 -4.71 -19.09 6.69
CA ALA A 114 -4.51 -17.69 6.36
C ALA A 114 -4.90 -17.37 4.91
N ARG A 115 -5.25 -16.10 4.69
CA ARG A 115 -5.53 -15.51 3.38
C ARG A 115 -5.21 -14.02 3.37
N PHE A 116 -4.98 -13.48 2.18
CA PHE A 116 -4.95 -12.04 1.95
C PHE A 116 -6.38 -11.54 1.70
N ARG A 117 -6.90 -10.72 2.62
CA ARG A 117 -8.24 -10.12 2.47
C ARG A 117 -8.13 -8.78 1.76
N LEU A 118 -9.04 -8.50 0.85
CA LEU A 118 -9.21 -7.13 0.33
C LEU A 118 -9.67 -6.23 1.50
N VAL A 119 -8.92 -5.15 1.73
CA VAL A 119 -9.15 -4.20 2.83
C VAL A 119 -9.28 -2.76 2.36
N GLY A 120 -9.10 -2.50 1.08
CA GLY A 120 -9.37 -1.20 0.48
C GLY A 120 -9.21 -1.22 -1.03
N VAL A 121 -9.93 -0.32 -1.70
CA VAL A 121 -9.70 0.03 -3.11
C VAL A 121 -9.49 1.53 -3.19
N ALA A 122 -8.34 1.96 -3.70
CA ALA A 122 -8.00 3.36 -3.82
C ALA A 122 -7.98 3.79 -5.30
N ASN A 123 -8.72 4.85 -5.59
CA ASN A 123 -8.66 5.57 -6.85
C ASN A 123 -7.47 6.54 -6.79
N ARG A 124 -6.52 6.33 -7.69
CA ARG A 124 -5.30 7.12 -7.82
C ARG A 124 -5.16 7.66 -9.24
N LEU A 125 -6.24 8.18 -9.82
CA LEU A 125 -6.18 8.89 -11.11
C LEU A 125 -5.27 10.13 -11.03
N ASP A 126 -5.00 10.67 -9.84
CA ASP A 126 -3.96 11.69 -9.58
C ASP A 126 -2.56 11.24 -10.00
N ARG A 127 -2.32 9.93 -10.14
CA ARG A 127 -1.04 9.38 -10.60
C ARG A 127 -0.80 9.58 -12.10
N ARG A 128 -1.78 10.06 -12.85
CA ARG A 128 -1.65 10.33 -14.29
C ARG A 128 -0.42 11.19 -14.60
N ASP A 129 -0.20 12.27 -13.84
CA ASP A 129 0.91 13.19 -14.11
C ASP A 129 2.27 12.49 -14.01
N PHE A 130 2.41 11.51 -13.11
CA PHE A 130 3.63 10.73 -12.93
C PHE A 130 3.80 9.63 -13.98
N VAL A 131 2.71 8.98 -14.41
CA VAL A 131 2.81 7.92 -15.43
C VAL A 131 3.03 8.51 -16.83
N GLU A 132 2.49 9.70 -17.11
CA GLU A 132 2.74 10.45 -18.35
C GLU A 132 4.21 10.83 -18.52
N MET A 133 4.88 11.24 -17.43
CA MET A 133 6.34 11.49 -17.43
C MET A 133 7.16 10.24 -17.79
N LYS A 134 6.63 9.05 -17.52
CA LYS A 134 7.24 7.75 -17.87
C LYS A 134 6.85 7.26 -19.27
N GLY A 135 6.11 8.06 -20.03
CA GLY A 135 5.62 7.72 -21.37
C GLY A 135 4.40 6.78 -21.38
N ASP A 136 3.77 6.53 -20.23
CA ASP A 136 2.52 5.78 -20.12
C ASP A 136 1.34 6.74 -20.30
N ARG A 137 0.39 6.40 -21.17
CA ARG A 137 -0.80 7.23 -21.47
C ARG A 137 -2.01 6.87 -20.62
N SER A 138 -1.87 5.98 -19.64
CA SER A 138 -2.96 5.59 -18.75
C SER A 138 -3.52 6.78 -17.97
N CYS A 139 -4.77 6.67 -17.54
CA CYS A 139 -5.45 7.72 -16.78
C CYS A 139 -5.04 7.79 -15.30
N GLY A 140 -3.98 7.09 -14.92
CA GLY A 140 -3.52 6.92 -13.54
C GLY A 140 -3.73 5.49 -13.06
N GLU A 141 -3.93 5.32 -11.75
CA GLU A 141 -3.89 4.00 -11.12
C GLU A 141 -5.14 3.68 -10.28
N VAL A 142 -5.45 2.40 -10.18
CA VAL A 142 -6.39 1.84 -9.18
C VAL A 142 -5.63 0.82 -8.35
N ARG A 143 -5.74 0.91 -7.02
CA ARG A 143 -4.97 0.07 -6.10
C ARG A 143 -5.89 -0.78 -5.23
N PHE A 144 -5.70 -2.09 -5.28
CA PHE A 144 -6.36 -3.04 -4.39
C PHE A 144 -5.42 -3.37 -3.24
N ILE A 145 -5.84 -3.05 -2.02
CA ILE A 145 -5.05 -3.21 -0.81
C ILE A 145 -5.45 -4.52 -0.15
N TYR A 146 -4.50 -5.42 0.01
CA TYR A 146 -4.70 -6.71 0.64
C TYR A 146 -3.91 -6.82 1.93
N ARG A 147 -4.57 -7.32 2.99
CA ARG A 147 -3.94 -7.53 4.30
C ARG A 147 -4.01 -8.98 4.71
N LEU A 148 -2.88 -9.50 5.19
CA LEU A 148 -2.80 -10.85 5.72
C LEU A 148 -3.73 -11.01 6.92
N ALA A 149 -4.59 -12.02 6.87
CA ALA A 149 -5.49 -12.38 7.94
C ALA A 149 -5.48 -13.89 8.13
N TYR A 150 -5.73 -14.33 9.35
CA TYR A 150 -5.91 -15.74 9.67
C TYR A 150 -7.23 -15.97 10.40
N SER A 151 -7.77 -17.17 10.26
CA SER A 151 -8.94 -17.63 11.00
C SER A 151 -8.91 -19.15 11.12
N PHE A 152 -8.84 -19.67 12.34
CA PHE A 152 -8.88 -21.11 12.61
C PHE A 152 -9.55 -21.39 13.96
N ARG A 153 -10.01 -22.63 14.17
CA ARG A 153 -10.58 -23.05 15.46
C ARG A 153 -9.52 -23.74 16.31
N LYS A 154 -9.41 -23.37 17.58
CA LYS A 154 -8.57 -24.03 18.59
C LYS A 154 -9.37 -24.22 19.87
N ASN A 155 -9.45 -25.44 20.39
CA ASN A 155 -10.20 -25.79 21.59
C ASN A 155 -11.65 -25.28 21.56
N GLY A 156 -12.34 -25.46 20.43
CA GLY A 156 -13.71 -25.01 20.25
C GLY A 156 -13.89 -23.50 20.04
N LYS A 157 -12.85 -22.66 20.22
CA LYS A 157 -12.89 -21.21 20.01
C LYS A 157 -12.38 -20.83 18.62
N ALA A 158 -13.05 -19.90 17.96
CA ALA A 158 -12.56 -19.30 16.73
C ALA A 158 -11.50 -18.24 17.07
N LEU A 159 -10.28 -18.41 16.56
CA LEU A 159 -9.20 -17.44 16.65
C LEU A 159 -9.04 -16.81 15.27
N ALA A 160 -9.21 -15.50 15.20
CA ALA A 160 -9.02 -14.73 13.99
C ALA A 160 -8.34 -13.41 14.29
N SER A 161 -7.41 -13.00 13.44
CA SER A 161 -6.75 -11.69 13.52
C SER A 161 -6.18 -11.28 12.18
N ARG A 162 -5.64 -10.05 12.14
CA ARG A 162 -4.96 -9.44 10.99
C ARG A 162 -3.52 -9.17 11.34
N LEU A 163 -2.62 -9.47 10.41
CA LEU A 163 -1.20 -9.18 10.56
C LEU A 163 -0.86 -7.90 9.77
N PRO A 164 0.14 -7.12 10.22
CA PRO A 164 0.65 -5.94 9.50
C PRO A 164 1.52 -6.34 8.30
N PHE A 165 0.97 -7.14 7.40
CA PHE A 165 1.62 -7.63 6.19
C PHE A 165 0.66 -7.36 5.02
N ASN A 166 1.02 -6.39 4.17
CA ASN A 166 0.14 -5.90 3.12
C ASN A 166 0.76 -6.06 1.74
N PHE A 167 -0.11 -6.32 0.76
CA PHE A 167 0.20 -6.17 -0.65
C PHE A 167 -0.74 -5.15 -1.27
N ASN A 168 -0.23 -4.27 -2.14
CA ASN A 168 -1.06 -3.45 -3.02
C ASN A 168 -0.93 -3.98 -4.45
N ALA A 169 -2.03 -4.43 -5.04
CA ALA A 169 -2.06 -4.71 -6.47
C ALA A 169 -2.42 -3.42 -7.21
N VAL A 170 -1.51 -2.94 -8.03
CA VAL A 170 -1.66 -1.70 -8.80
C VAL A 170 -2.09 -2.05 -10.21
N TYR A 171 -3.14 -1.39 -10.67
CA TYR A 171 -3.65 -1.48 -12.03
C TYR A 171 -3.56 -0.11 -12.70
N SER A 172 -3.13 -0.07 -13.95
CA SER A 172 -3.25 1.12 -14.79
C SER A 172 -4.69 1.23 -15.30
N ALA A 173 -5.28 2.42 -15.19
CA ALA A 173 -6.60 2.72 -15.76
C ALA A 173 -6.45 3.04 -17.25
N ALA A 174 -7.20 2.35 -18.11
CA ALA A 174 -7.22 2.61 -19.54
C ALA A 174 -7.67 4.05 -19.86
N THR A 175 -7.40 4.50 -21.08
CA THR A 175 -7.97 5.75 -21.60
C THR A 175 -9.37 5.53 -22.13
N ASP A 176 -10.13 6.62 -22.23
CA ASP A 176 -11.35 6.67 -23.04
C ASP A 176 -11.04 6.38 -24.53
N ALA A 177 -12.08 6.12 -25.32
CA ALA A 177 -11.95 5.79 -26.75
C ALA A 177 -11.31 6.92 -27.59
N ASP A 178 -11.43 8.16 -27.15
CA ASP A 178 -10.81 9.34 -27.74
C ASP A 178 -9.37 9.59 -27.22
N GLY A 179 -8.87 8.72 -26.33
CA GLY A 179 -7.58 8.87 -25.66
C GLY A 179 -7.63 9.79 -24.43
N GLY A 180 -8.81 10.29 -24.04
CA GLY A 180 -9.03 11.10 -22.85
C GLY A 180 -9.14 10.29 -21.56
N CYS A 181 -9.45 10.98 -20.46
CA CYS A 181 -9.65 10.39 -19.12
C CYS A 181 -10.91 10.90 -18.42
N VAL A 182 -11.78 11.62 -19.15
CA VAL A 182 -12.96 12.27 -18.56
C VAL A 182 -14.02 11.22 -18.23
N GLY A 183 -14.23 10.24 -19.12
CA GLY A 183 -15.15 9.13 -18.89
C GLY A 183 -14.69 8.27 -17.72
N VAL A 184 -13.42 7.87 -17.72
CA VAL A 184 -12.79 7.13 -16.61
C VAL A 184 -12.96 7.86 -15.28
N ALA A 185 -12.68 9.17 -15.21
CA ALA A 185 -12.88 9.95 -14.00
C ALA A 185 -14.35 10.05 -13.60
N GLY A 186 -15.25 10.18 -14.59
CA GLY A 186 -16.70 10.20 -14.41
C GLY A 186 -17.22 8.91 -13.76
N CYS A 187 -16.68 7.75 -14.12
CA CYS A 187 -17.07 6.45 -13.52
C CYS A 187 -16.82 6.37 -12.01
N TRP A 188 -15.95 7.21 -11.45
CA TRP A 188 -15.70 7.27 -10.01
C TRP A 188 -16.63 8.25 -9.27
N THR A 189 -17.54 8.92 -9.98
CA THR A 189 -18.48 9.89 -9.39
C THR A 189 -19.89 9.30 -9.42
N PRO A 190 -20.44 8.84 -8.29
CA PRO A 190 -21.78 8.28 -8.25
C PRO A 190 -22.81 9.36 -8.62
N GLN A 191 -23.82 8.96 -9.40
CA GLN A 191 -24.96 9.83 -9.70
C GLN A 191 -25.91 9.91 -8.49
N LEU A 192 -26.84 10.88 -8.50
CA LEU A 192 -27.72 11.18 -7.36
C LEU A 192 -28.57 10.00 -6.86
N ASP A 193 -28.87 9.05 -7.73
CA ASP A 193 -29.69 7.86 -7.47
C ASP A 193 -28.86 6.57 -7.34
N GLU A 194 -27.54 6.66 -7.40
CA GLU A 194 -26.64 5.51 -7.32
C GLU A 194 -26.12 5.29 -5.90
N SER A 195 -26.19 4.04 -5.44
CA SER A 195 -25.46 3.61 -4.24
C SER A 195 -24.08 3.08 -4.61
N VAL A 196 -23.05 3.51 -3.88
CA VAL A 196 -21.70 2.93 -3.98
C VAL A 196 -21.74 1.54 -3.36
N ASP A 197 -21.98 0.52 -4.18
CA ASP A 197 -21.97 -0.89 -3.80
C ASP A 197 -21.06 -1.71 -4.73
N ALA A 198 -20.92 -3.00 -4.43
CA ALA A 198 -20.06 -3.88 -5.22
C ALA A 198 -20.57 -4.07 -6.66
N GLY A 199 -21.86 -3.91 -6.94
CA GLY A 199 -22.42 -3.93 -8.29
C GLY A 199 -22.00 -2.70 -9.07
N TRP A 200 -22.22 -1.51 -8.51
CA TRP A 200 -21.80 -0.24 -9.10
C TRP A 200 -20.30 -0.21 -9.39
N LEU A 201 -19.47 -0.60 -8.42
CA LEU A 201 -18.02 -0.65 -8.57
C LEU A 201 -17.60 -1.56 -9.75
N ILE A 202 -18.16 -2.77 -9.85
CA ILE A 202 -17.79 -3.73 -10.89
C ILE A 202 -18.31 -3.34 -12.27
N GLY A 203 -19.49 -2.75 -12.33
CA GLY A 203 -20.12 -2.29 -13.58
C GLY A 203 -19.59 -0.95 -14.10
N GLY A 204 -18.85 -0.21 -13.27
CA GLY A 204 -18.27 1.08 -13.62
C GLY A 204 -16.76 1.11 -13.37
N PRO A 205 -16.29 1.75 -12.29
CA PRO A 205 -14.88 2.11 -12.12
C PRO A 205 -13.90 0.92 -12.01
N LEU A 206 -14.40 -0.27 -11.66
CA LEU A 206 -13.61 -1.50 -11.54
C LEU A 206 -13.90 -2.49 -12.68
N GLU A 207 -14.48 -2.04 -13.79
CA GLU A 207 -14.67 -2.88 -14.97
C GLU A 207 -13.31 -3.43 -15.43
N ARG A 208 -13.22 -4.76 -15.57
CA ARG A 208 -11.93 -5.43 -15.85
C ARG A 208 -11.31 -5.02 -17.18
N ALA A 209 -12.12 -4.71 -18.19
CA ALA A 209 -11.62 -4.27 -19.49
C ALA A 209 -10.87 -2.93 -19.41
N GLY A 210 -11.24 -2.07 -18.46
CA GLY A 210 -10.60 -0.78 -18.21
C GLY A 210 -9.37 -0.83 -17.30
N LEU A 211 -8.98 -2.01 -16.79
CA LEU A 211 -7.89 -2.14 -15.82
C LEU A 211 -6.83 -3.15 -16.28
N THR A 212 -5.59 -2.69 -16.41
CA THR A 212 -4.45 -3.56 -16.71
C THR A 212 -3.56 -3.72 -15.48
N PHE A 213 -3.28 -4.95 -15.06
CA PHE A 213 -2.38 -5.21 -13.93
C PHE A 213 -0.98 -4.67 -14.22
N LYS A 214 -0.43 -3.86 -13.31
CA LYS A 214 0.86 -3.18 -13.46
C LYS A 214 1.94 -3.82 -12.59
N GLN A 215 1.68 -3.97 -11.29
CA GLN A 215 2.65 -4.47 -10.32
C GLN A 215 2.00 -4.85 -8.99
N LEU A 216 2.73 -5.62 -8.19
CA LEU A 216 2.40 -5.94 -6.80
C LEU A 216 3.42 -5.30 -5.85
N GLU A 217 2.96 -4.42 -4.97
CA GLU A 217 3.81 -3.73 -4.00
C GLU A 217 3.67 -4.36 -2.62
N LEU A 218 4.78 -4.80 -2.03
CA LEU A 218 4.84 -5.32 -0.66
C LEU A 218 5.13 -4.19 0.32
N ASN A 219 4.33 -4.14 1.39
CA ASN A 219 4.67 -3.39 2.59
C ASN A 219 4.34 -4.25 3.82
N ALA A 220 5.37 -4.80 4.46
CA ALA A 220 5.20 -5.74 5.55
C ALA A 220 6.05 -5.38 6.76
N GLN A 221 5.40 -5.24 7.92
CA GLN A 221 6.08 -5.17 9.20
C GLN A 221 6.62 -6.57 9.54
N VAL A 222 7.91 -6.78 9.29
CA VAL A 222 8.57 -8.07 9.45
C VAL A 222 9.25 -8.22 10.80
N VAL A 223 9.53 -7.12 11.50
CA VAL A 223 10.10 -7.14 12.86
C VAL A 223 9.30 -6.23 13.78
N ARG A 224 9.10 -6.65 15.03
CA ARG A 224 8.56 -5.81 16.10
C ARG A 224 9.30 -6.03 17.41
N PHE A 225 9.75 -4.93 17.98
CA PHE A 225 10.25 -4.82 19.34
C PHE A 225 9.15 -4.26 20.25
N PRO A 226 8.80 -4.94 21.35
CA PRO A 226 7.84 -4.43 22.31
C PRO A 226 8.42 -3.24 23.08
N SER A 227 7.53 -2.39 23.62
CA SER A 227 7.92 -1.22 24.42
C SER A 227 8.74 -1.55 25.67
N GLY A 228 8.61 -2.78 26.20
CA GLY A 228 9.43 -3.25 27.31
C GLY A 228 10.91 -3.49 26.96
N GLN A 229 11.24 -3.55 25.66
CA GLN A 229 12.61 -3.66 25.16
C GLN A 229 13.10 -2.35 24.53
N GLU A 230 12.22 -1.66 23.80
CA GLU A 230 12.51 -0.36 23.17
C GLU A 230 11.50 0.66 23.72
N THR A 231 11.89 1.37 24.78
CA THR A 231 10.99 2.25 25.55
C THR A 231 10.66 3.54 24.81
N GLU A 232 11.48 3.94 23.83
CA GLU A 232 11.23 5.10 23.00
C GLU A 232 10.08 4.85 22.01
N PHE A 233 9.14 5.80 21.93
CA PHE A 233 7.97 5.78 21.03
C PHE A 233 7.08 4.52 21.09
N GLY A 234 7.07 3.79 22.21
CA GLY A 234 6.17 2.65 22.40
C GLY A 234 6.59 1.37 21.65
N GLY A 235 7.86 1.24 21.32
CA GLY A 235 8.45 0.11 20.62
C GLY A 235 8.97 0.48 19.23
N GLN A 236 9.70 -0.46 18.61
CA GLN A 236 10.27 -0.28 17.27
C GLN A 236 9.78 -1.37 16.32
N ALA A 237 9.62 -1.06 15.05
CA ALA A 237 9.29 -2.04 14.03
C ALA A 237 10.13 -1.85 12.76
N ALA A 238 10.36 -2.94 12.03
CA ALA A 238 10.99 -2.92 10.72
C ALA A 238 9.98 -3.33 9.64
N TYR A 239 9.96 -2.57 8.55
CA TYR A 239 9.09 -2.75 7.39
C TYR A 239 9.92 -3.14 6.18
N LEU A 240 9.63 -4.30 5.61
CA LEU A 240 10.17 -4.74 4.34
C LEU A 240 9.29 -4.21 3.21
N MET A 241 9.90 -3.54 2.25
CA MET A 241 9.24 -2.99 1.06
C MET A 241 9.89 -3.50 -0.21
N ARG A 242 9.07 -3.92 -1.18
CA ARG A 242 9.46 -4.42 -2.50
C ARG A 242 8.37 -4.17 -3.53
N ILE A 243 8.74 -4.17 -4.81
CA ILE A 243 7.78 -4.14 -5.92
C ILE A 243 8.08 -5.30 -6.87
N PHE A 244 7.04 -6.04 -7.24
CA PHE A 244 7.10 -7.18 -8.14
C PHE A 244 6.29 -6.89 -9.41
N ALA A 245 6.92 -7.04 -10.57
CA ALA A 245 6.20 -7.27 -11.82
C ALA A 245 5.92 -8.76 -11.95
N ILE A 246 4.70 -9.11 -12.32
CA ILE A 246 4.27 -10.50 -12.53
C ILE A 246 3.84 -10.62 -13.98
N ASP A 247 4.48 -11.53 -14.71
CA ASP A 247 4.15 -11.87 -16.09
C ASP A 247 3.94 -13.38 -16.19
N GLY A 248 2.67 -13.80 -16.12
CA GLY A 248 2.30 -15.20 -15.98
C GLY A 248 2.95 -15.84 -14.75
N ALA A 249 3.88 -16.76 -14.99
CA ALA A 249 4.62 -17.45 -13.93
C ALA A 249 5.92 -16.73 -13.51
N ALA A 250 6.40 -15.76 -14.30
CA ALA A 250 7.64 -15.05 -14.04
C ALA A 250 7.43 -13.88 -13.08
N VAL A 251 8.35 -13.72 -12.13
CA VAL A 251 8.39 -12.59 -11.21
C VAL A 251 9.69 -11.82 -11.39
N ASN A 252 9.57 -10.53 -11.64
CA ASN A 252 10.69 -9.60 -11.76
C ASN A 252 10.62 -8.53 -10.67
N GLU A 253 11.76 -8.15 -10.12
CA GLU A 253 11.84 -7.07 -9.13
C GLU A 253 11.93 -5.70 -9.82
N LYS A 254 11.06 -4.78 -9.40
CA LYS A 254 11.08 -3.38 -9.84
C LYS A 254 11.72 -2.47 -8.78
N PRO A 255 12.35 -1.37 -9.19
CA PRO A 255 12.82 -0.35 -8.26
C PRO A 255 11.65 0.25 -7.47
N LEU A 256 11.94 0.63 -6.22
CA LEU A 256 11.04 1.36 -5.34
C LEU A 256 11.08 2.85 -5.75
N GLU A 257 9.94 3.37 -6.21
CA GLU A 257 9.83 4.76 -6.65
C GLU A 257 10.39 5.72 -5.60
N ASN A 258 11.23 6.66 -6.04
CA ASN A 258 11.84 7.69 -5.20
C ASN A 258 12.53 7.17 -3.93
N THR A 259 13.06 5.94 -3.97
CA THR A 259 13.80 5.32 -2.87
C THR A 259 15.26 5.04 -3.28
N PRO A 260 16.19 5.97 -2.98
CA PRO A 260 17.60 5.80 -3.33
C PRO A 260 18.23 4.54 -2.70
N ASP A 261 19.06 3.83 -3.46
CA ASP A 261 19.86 2.73 -2.95
C ASP A 261 21.07 3.25 -2.16
N THR A 262 20.84 3.59 -0.90
CA THR A 262 21.86 4.22 -0.05
C THR A 262 23.09 3.34 0.16
N ALA A 263 22.93 2.01 0.13
CA ALA A 263 24.05 1.08 0.27
C ALA A 263 24.95 1.16 -0.97
N ARG A 264 24.35 1.04 -2.16
CA ARG A 264 25.09 1.13 -3.42
C ARG A 264 25.71 2.50 -3.65
N LEU A 265 24.98 3.57 -3.30
CA LEU A 265 25.46 4.96 -3.39
C LEU A 265 26.60 5.27 -2.40
N ALA A 266 26.71 4.53 -1.29
CA ALA A 266 27.82 4.69 -0.35
C ALA A 266 29.12 4.10 -0.91
N GLU A 267 29.03 3.05 -1.73
CA GLU A 267 30.16 2.34 -2.32
C GLU A 267 30.57 2.88 -3.69
N ASP A 268 29.62 3.44 -4.46
CA ASP A 268 29.84 3.97 -5.80
C ASP A 268 29.83 5.50 -5.81
N VAL A 269 31.02 6.10 -5.75
CA VAL A 269 31.23 7.55 -5.76
C VAL A 269 30.74 8.18 -7.08
N ALA A 270 30.94 7.51 -8.22
CA ALA A 270 30.54 8.05 -9.53
C ALA A 270 29.02 8.12 -9.65
N LEU A 271 28.32 7.06 -9.23
CA LEU A 271 26.87 7.03 -9.16
C LEU A 271 26.33 8.08 -8.19
N LYS A 272 26.95 8.22 -7.02
CA LYS A 272 26.56 9.25 -6.03
C LYS A 272 26.70 10.67 -6.60
N THR A 273 27.78 10.95 -7.32
CA THR A 273 27.97 12.24 -8.01
C THR A 273 26.89 12.46 -9.06
N ARG A 274 26.60 11.47 -9.91
CA ARG A 274 25.52 11.58 -10.90
C ARG A 274 24.14 11.83 -10.27
N LEU A 275 23.85 11.21 -9.13
CA LEU A 275 22.61 11.50 -8.38
C LEU A 275 22.60 12.93 -7.85
N ALA A 276 23.71 13.41 -7.29
CA ALA A 276 23.82 14.79 -6.79
C ALA A 276 23.66 15.82 -7.92
N ASP A 277 24.29 15.58 -9.07
CA ASP A 277 24.16 16.42 -10.27
C ASP A 277 22.71 16.42 -10.78
N TYR A 278 22.07 15.25 -10.82
CA TYR A 278 20.67 15.12 -11.18
C TYR A 278 19.75 15.89 -10.23
N ILE A 279 19.93 15.77 -8.91
CA ILE A 279 19.17 16.55 -7.92
C ILE A 279 19.39 18.05 -8.15
N GLY A 280 20.65 18.49 -8.29
CA GLY A 280 21.00 19.88 -8.51
C GLY A 280 20.38 20.48 -9.78
N ALA A 281 20.30 19.71 -10.86
CA ALA A 281 19.65 20.11 -12.10
C ALA A 281 18.10 20.17 -12.01
N ASN A 282 17.50 19.54 -11.00
CA ASN A 282 16.04 19.34 -10.90
C ASN A 282 15.42 19.92 -9.62
N VAL A 283 16.09 20.86 -8.93
CA VAL A 283 15.58 21.49 -7.69
C VAL A 283 14.18 22.09 -7.87
N ALA A 284 13.89 22.70 -9.02
CA ALA A 284 12.56 23.25 -9.29
C ALA A 284 11.46 22.18 -9.29
N ALA A 285 11.75 20.96 -9.76
CA ALA A 285 10.79 19.85 -9.73
C ALA A 285 10.54 19.36 -8.29
N VAL A 286 11.55 19.46 -7.41
CA VAL A 286 11.40 19.17 -5.98
C VAL A 286 10.43 20.16 -5.33
N ASP A 287 10.60 21.44 -5.61
CA ASP A 287 9.72 22.50 -5.06
C ASP A 287 8.27 22.37 -5.56
N LEU A 288 8.08 21.91 -6.80
CA LEU A 288 6.76 21.67 -7.39
C LEU A 288 6.15 20.32 -6.99
N GLY A 289 6.88 19.46 -6.27
CA GLY A 289 6.40 18.14 -5.85
C GLY A 289 6.23 17.13 -6.98
N VAL A 290 6.87 17.38 -8.14
CA VAL A 290 6.83 16.52 -9.34
C VAL A 290 8.17 15.82 -9.59
N TYR A 291 9.03 15.81 -8.58
CA TYR A 291 10.37 15.24 -8.67
C TYR A 291 10.35 13.72 -8.72
N GLU A 292 11.07 13.16 -9.68
CA GLU A 292 11.26 11.72 -9.81
C GLU A 292 12.74 11.37 -9.94
N ILE A 293 13.20 10.40 -9.17
CA ILE A 293 14.57 9.90 -9.22
C ILE A 293 14.65 8.78 -10.27
N PRO A 294 15.61 8.85 -11.22
CA PRO A 294 15.80 7.82 -12.23
C PRO A 294 16.05 6.44 -11.64
N ASP A 295 15.48 5.41 -12.28
CA ASP A 295 15.54 4.00 -11.86
C ASP A 295 16.95 3.51 -11.57
N GLU A 296 17.97 4.04 -12.25
CA GLU A 296 19.34 3.63 -12.00
C GLU A 296 19.74 3.86 -10.53
N PHE A 297 19.24 4.89 -9.84
CA PHE A 297 19.63 5.19 -8.46
C PHE A 297 18.80 4.45 -7.40
N LEU A 298 17.76 3.72 -7.81
CA LEU A 298 16.73 3.23 -6.90
C LEU A 298 17.02 1.83 -6.35
N ALA A 299 16.62 1.63 -5.10
CA ALA A 299 16.68 0.32 -4.45
C ALA A 299 15.51 -0.56 -4.93
N LYS A 300 15.74 -1.88 -5.04
CA LYS A 300 14.66 -2.87 -5.27
C LYS A 300 14.10 -3.46 -3.98
N LYS A 301 14.80 -3.22 -2.86
CA LYS A 301 14.45 -3.64 -1.51
C LYS A 301 14.87 -2.57 -0.52
N VAL A 302 13.99 -2.28 0.43
CA VAL A 302 14.33 -1.51 1.63
C VAL A 302 13.77 -2.16 2.87
N VAL A 303 14.53 -2.06 3.97
CA VAL A 303 14.03 -2.27 5.33
C VAL A 303 13.97 -0.90 6.02
N SER A 304 12.75 -0.40 6.27
CA SER A 304 12.51 0.88 6.93
C SER A 304 12.14 0.68 8.40
N TRP A 305 12.58 1.59 9.27
CA TRP A 305 12.41 1.49 10.73
C TRP A 305 11.49 2.58 11.27
N SER A 306 10.54 2.23 12.14
CA SER A 306 9.47 3.14 12.59
C SER A 306 9.91 4.29 13.51
N THR A 307 11.09 4.22 14.14
CA THR A 307 11.48 5.15 15.22
C THR A 307 12.65 6.07 14.91
N PHE A 308 13.27 5.96 13.73
CA PHE A 308 14.35 6.86 13.31
C PHE A 308 13.84 7.90 12.30
N GLY A 309 13.10 8.90 12.78
CA GLY A 309 12.75 10.09 11.99
C GLY A 309 13.98 10.84 11.44
N SER A 310 15.14 10.71 12.07
CA SER A 310 16.42 11.25 11.59
C SER A 310 17.01 10.47 10.40
N LYS A 311 16.56 9.23 10.13
CA LYS A 311 16.83 8.48 8.89
C LYS A 311 15.63 8.40 7.95
N ALA A 312 14.46 8.89 8.36
CA ALA A 312 13.30 9.01 7.47
C ALA A 312 13.56 10.00 6.32
N GLY A 313 14.52 10.92 6.47
CA GLY A 313 15.06 11.74 5.37
C GLY A 313 15.88 10.94 4.33
N GLN A 314 16.15 9.65 4.55
CA GLN A 314 16.77 8.74 3.59
C GLN A 314 15.79 7.72 3.00
N SER A 315 14.50 7.73 3.39
CA SER A 315 13.47 6.78 2.92
C SER A 315 12.03 7.27 3.15
N SER A 316 11.68 8.51 2.80
CA SER A 316 10.29 8.99 2.89
C SER A 316 9.64 9.12 1.52
N ILE A 317 8.67 8.23 1.30
CA ILE A 317 7.60 8.34 0.32
C ILE A 317 6.46 9.11 1.00
N HIS A 318 5.88 10.08 0.30
CA HIS A 318 4.84 11.04 0.69
C HIS A 318 3.92 10.68 1.88
N ALA A 319 3.89 11.57 2.87
CA ALA A 319 2.66 12.01 3.52
C ALA A 319 2.82 13.42 4.12
N ALA A 320 1.81 14.26 3.91
CA ALA A 320 1.51 15.56 4.53
C ALA A 320 2.18 16.82 3.96
N VAL A 321 1.44 17.47 3.05
CA VAL A 321 1.27 18.93 3.05
C VAL A 321 0.68 19.35 4.41
N PRO A 322 1.25 20.37 5.06
CA PRO A 322 0.38 21.47 5.47
C PRO A 322 0.94 22.83 5.01
N ALA A 323 0.01 23.70 4.68
CA ALA A 323 0.21 25.02 4.14
C ALA A 323 1.09 25.94 5.00
N ARG A 324 1.89 26.76 4.30
CA ARG A 324 2.43 28.08 4.64
C ARG A 324 3.32 28.21 5.89
N GLY A 325 4.60 28.51 5.64
CA GLY A 325 5.48 29.12 6.65
C GLY A 325 6.95 29.10 6.25
N PHE A 326 7.37 30.06 5.44
CA PHE A 326 8.78 30.42 5.23
C PHE A 326 9.50 30.57 6.59
N CYS A 327 10.64 29.90 6.80
CA CYS A 327 11.88 30.55 7.25
C CYS A 327 13.08 29.59 7.38
N ARG A 328 14.10 29.89 6.56
CA ARG A 328 15.56 29.79 6.82
C ARG A 328 16.22 28.41 6.98
N ALA A 329 16.76 27.95 5.86
CA ALA A 329 17.87 27.00 5.81
C ALA A 329 19.10 27.53 6.56
N ARG A 330 19.67 26.70 7.43
CA ARG A 330 21.05 26.84 7.92
C ARG A 330 21.83 25.64 7.40
N LEU A 331 22.62 25.88 6.35
CA LEU A 331 23.68 25.00 5.91
C LEU A 331 24.67 24.78 7.07
N PHE A 332 25.04 23.53 7.34
CA PHE A 332 26.25 23.18 8.07
C PHE A 332 26.89 21.97 7.41
N GLY A 333 28.17 22.09 7.04
CA GLY A 333 29.00 20.94 6.68
C GLY A 333 30.03 21.14 5.57
N LEU A 334 30.58 22.34 5.36
CA LEU A 334 31.80 22.55 4.58
C LEU A 334 32.68 23.56 5.33
N GLU A 335 33.57 23.07 6.18
CA GLU A 335 34.74 23.83 6.61
C GLU A 335 35.98 23.00 6.31
N ALA A 336 36.69 23.45 5.27
CA ALA A 336 38.06 23.09 5.00
C ALA A 336 38.94 23.71 6.08
N GLY A 337 39.75 22.89 6.74
CA GLY A 337 40.78 23.36 7.66
C GLY A 337 41.89 24.06 6.90
N ALA A 338 42.17 25.30 7.25
CA ALA A 338 43.45 25.96 6.98
C ALA A 338 43.76 26.88 8.17
N HIS A 339 44.68 26.41 9.02
CA HIS A 339 45.46 27.28 9.91
C HIS A 339 46.82 27.50 9.25
N ALA A 340 47.00 28.71 8.71
CA ALA A 340 48.06 29.64 9.06
C ALA A 340 47.56 31.06 8.76
#